data_AF-A0A2Z4EFS8-F1
#
_entry.id   AF-A0A2Z4EFS8-F1
#
_cell.length_a   1.000
_cell.length_b   1.000
_cell.length_c   1.000
_cell.angle_alpha   90.00
_cell.angle_beta   90.00
_cell.angle_gamma   90.00
#
_symmetry.space_group_name_H-M   'P 1'
#
loop_
_entity.id
_entity.type
_entity.pdbx_description
1 polymer ?
#
loop_
_entity_poly.entity_id
_entity_poly.type
_entity_poly.pdbx_seq_one_letter_code
_entity_poly.pdbx_strand_id
1 'polypeptide(L)'
;AFIPLSIMSFAIFMGIYNFMFGSVGLSIRGYKKEFSYIVAITGVSTIILSLCLSYFFAEIGAAIAYVFAEFILLILILRIYKVKRL
;
A
#
# COMPACT_ATOMS: atom_id res chain seq x y z
N ALA A 1 3.25 -22.04 -3.10
CA ALA A 1 3.68 -21.11 -4.18
C ALA A 1 2.52 -20.47 -4.97
N PHE A 2 1.62 -21.22 -5.63
CA PHE A 2 0.59 -20.61 -6.49
C PHE A 2 -0.47 -19.78 -5.74
N ILE A 3 -0.92 -20.23 -4.56
CA ILE A 3 -2.00 -19.57 -3.81
C ILE A 3 -1.62 -18.15 -3.36
N PRO A 4 -0.45 -17.89 -2.73
CA PRO A 4 0.01 -16.53 -2.42
C PRO A 4 0.07 -15.62 -3.65
N LEU A 5 0.55 -16.15 -4.78
CA LEU A 5 0.67 -15.39 -6.02
C LEU A 5 -0.69 -14.93 -6.55
N SER A 6 -1.69 -15.82 -6.51
CA SER A 6 -3.07 -15.49 -6.88
C SER A 6 -3.65 -14.38 -5.99
N ILE A 7 -3.37 -14.42 -4.68
CA ILE A 7 -3.82 -13.37 -3.75
C ILE A 7 -3.13 -12.03 -4.08
N MET A 8 -1.81 -12.04 -4.26
CA MET A 8 -1.04 -10.83 -4.57
C MET A 8 -1.39 -10.23 -5.94
N SER A 9 -1.94 -11.00 -6.88
CA SER A 9 -2.35 -10.49 -8.19
C SER A 9 -3.39 -9.36 -8.08
N PHE A 10 -4.25 -9.38 -7.05
CA PHE A 10 -5.20 -8.29 -6.78
C PHE A 10 -4.49 -6.97 -6.42
N ALA A 11 -3.32 -7.06 -5.78
CA ALA A 11 -2.55 -5.90 -5.38
C ALA A 11 -1.94 -5.15 -6.58
N ILE A 12 -1.83 -5.79 -7.76
CA ILE A 12 -1.26 -5.15 -8.97
C ILE A 12 -2.07 -3.89 -9.34
N PHE A 13 -3.40 -3.97 -9.30
CA PHE A 13 -4.26 -2.82 -9.60
C PHE A 13 -3.99 -1.67 -8.62
N MET A 14 -3.92 -1.97 -7.33
CA MET A 14 -3.65 -0.97 -6.30
C MET A 14 -2.24 -0.40 -6.41
N GLY A 15 -1.25 -1.22 -6.73
CA GLY A 15 0.12 -0.79 -7.00
C GLY A 15 0.21 0.19 -8.17
N ILE A 16 -0.51 -0.06 -9.27
CA ILE A 16 -0.59 0.87 -10.41
C ILE A 16 -1.21 2.21 -9.97
N TYR A 17 -2.31 2.18 -9.22
CA TYR A 17 -2.93 3.41 -8.71
C TYR A 17 -2.02 4.15 -7.73
N ASN A 18 -1.34 3.44 -6.83
CA ASN A 18 -0.39 4.02 -5.87
C ASN A 18 0.80 4.65 -6.57
N PHE A 19 1.29 4.04 -7.66
CA PHE A 19 2.33 4.62 -8.48
C PHE A 19 1.86 5.87 -9.22
N MET A 20 0.72 5.80 -9.91
CA MET A 20 0.20 6.93 -10.70
C MET A 20 -0.21 8.12 -9.84
N PHE A 21 -1.01 7.90 -8.79
CA PHE A 21 -1.49 8.99 -7.94
C PHE A 21 -0.49 9.39 -6.87
N GLY A 22 0.18 8.42 -6.25
CA GLY A 22 1.16 8.68 -5.20
C GLY A 22 2.48 9.18 -5.79
N SER A 23 3.24 8.28 -6.40
CA SER A 23 4.60 8.59 -6.84
C SER A 23 4.65 9.68 -7.92
N VAL A 24 3.86 9.54 -8.99
CA VAL A 24 3.86 10.52 -10.10
C VAL A 24 2.99 11.73 -9.75
N GLY A 25 1.74 11.51 -9.37
CA GLY A 25 0.74 12.56 -9.14
C GLY A 25 1.10 13.55 -8.03
N LEU A 26 1.47 13.05 -6.83
CA LEU A 26 1.87 13.92 -5.73
C LEU A 26 3.25 14.56 -5.97
N SER A 27 4.14 13.90 -6.70
CA SER A 27 5.45 14.46 -7.07
C SER A 27 5.34 15.69 -7.96
N ILE A 28 4.51 15.64 -9.01
CA ILE A 28 4.25 16.78 -9.92
C ILE A 28 3.60 17.93 -9.16
N ARG A 29 2.74 17.63 -8.18
CA ARG A 29 2.02 18.62 -7.36
C ARG A 29 2.81 19.14 -6.15
N GLY A 30 4.07 18.72 -5.97
CA GLY A 30 4.96 19.20 -4.91
C GLY A 30 4.80 18.54 -3.53
N TYR A 31 3.93 17.54 -3.38
CA TYR A 31 3.61 16.84 -2.13
C TYR A 31 4.49 15.61 -1.86
N LYS A 32 5.76 15.66 -2.27
CA LYS A 32 6.72 14.55 -2.14
C LYS A 32 6.96 14.15 -0.68
N LYS A 33 6.98 15.12 0.24
CA LYS A 33 7.21 14.89 1.67
C LYS A 33 6.04 14.15 2.30
N GLU A 34 4.81 14.59 2.01
CA GLU A 34 3.60 13.92 2.49
C GLU A 34 3.51 12.49 1.94
N PHE A 35 3.80 12.30 0.65
CA PHE A 35 3.86 10.97 0.05
C PHE A 35 4.88 10.07 0.76
N SER A 36 6.09 10.57 0.99
CA SER A 36 7.14 9.81 1.70
C SER A 36 6.73 9.43 3.12
N TYR A 37 6.04 10.33 3.84
CA TYR A 37 5.56 10.06 5.20
C TYR A 37 4.48 8.97 5.23
N ILE A 38 3.51 9.03 4.31
CA ILE A 38 2.47 7.97 4.25
C ILE A 38 3.04 6.62 3.82
N VAL A 39 4.03 6.60 2.91
CA VAL A 39 4.72 5.37 2.51
C VAL A 39 5.48 4.77 3.71
N ALA A 40 6.17 5.60 4.49
CA ALA A 40 6.86 5.14 5.70
C ALA A 40 5.89 4.55 6.73
N ILE A 41 4.76 5.22 6.99
CA ILE A 41 3.72 4.69 7.89
C ILE A 41 3.17 3.36 7.36
N THR A 42 2.82 3.29 6.08
CA THR A 42 2.29 2.06 5.50
C THR A 42 3.32 0.94 5.57
N GLY A 43 4.59 1.21 5.28
CA GLY A 43 5.68 0.23 5.40
C GLY A 43 5.80 -0.34 6.81
N VAL A 44 5.82 0.51 7.84
CA VAL A 44 5.86 0.06 9.25
C VAL A 44 4.63 -0.77 9.59
N SER A 45 3.44 -0.29 9.22
CA SER A 45 2.19 -1.04 9.47
C SER A 45 2.18 -2.41 8.78
N THR A 46 2.75 -2.50 7.58
CA THR A 46 2.83 -3.74 6.80
C THR A 46 3.76 -4.75 7.44
N ILE A 47 4.90 -4.30 7.99
CA ILE A 47 5.82 -5.18 8.73
C ILE A 47 5.09 -5.78 9.94
N ILE A 48 4.40 -4.95 10.73
CA ILE A 48 3.65 -5.41 11.91
C ILE A 48 2.56 -6.39 11.50
N LEU A 49 1.76 -6.04 10.48
CA LEU A 49 0.66 -6.87 9.99
C LEU A 49 1.19 -8.19 9.44
N SER A 50 2.27 -8.16 8.66
CA SER A 50 2.90 -9.35 8.09
C SER A 50 3.44 -10.27 9.17
N LEU A 51 4.09 -9.74 10.21
CA LEU A 51 4.54 -10.56 11.36
C LEU A 51 3.36 -11.23 12.07
N CYS A 52 2.29 -10.48 12.34
CA CYS A 52 1.09 -11.03 12.98
C CYS A 52 0.41 -12.09 12.11
N LEU A 53 0.13 -11.81 10.83
CA LEU A 53 -0.60 -12.74 9.96
C LEU A 53 0.25 -13.95 9.56
N SER A 54 1.56 -13.77 9.35
CA SER A 54 2.44 -14.88 8.99
C SER A 54 2.59 -15.88 10.14
N TYR A 55 2.43 -15.44 11.40
CA TYR A 55 2.37 -16.35 12.54
C TYR A 55 1.18 -17.32 12.46
N PHE A 56 0.00 -16.84 12.04
CA PHE A 56 -1.22 -17.67 11.98
C PHE A 56 -1.40 -18.41 10.64
N PHE A 57 -0.98 -17.81 9.52
CA PHE A 57 -1.30 -18.27 8.17
C PHE A 57 -0.07 -18.51 7.30
N ALA A 58 1.14 -18.49 7.88
CA ALA A 58 2.41 -18.66 7.17
C ALA A 58 2.50 -17.75 5.93
N GLU A 59 2.87 -18.30 4.76
CA GLU A 59 3.04 -17.56 3.51
C GLU A 59 1.76 -16.86 3.02
N ILE A 60 0.58 -17.43 3.32
CA ILE A 60 -0.71 -16.84 2.94
C ILE A 60 -0.95 -15.56 3.74
N GLY A 61 -0.53 -15.55 5.01
CA GLY A 61 -0.62 -14.37 5.87
C GLY A 61 0.19 -13.20 5.33
N ALA A 62 1.41 -13.45 4.87
CA ALA A 62 2.26 -12.43 4.23
C ALA A 62 1.61 -11.89 2.95
N ALA A 63 1.03 -12.75 2.11
CA ALA A 63 0.36 -12.34 0.88
C ALA A 63 -0.87 -11.45 1.16
N ILE A 64 -1.69 -11.82 2.16
CA ILE A 64 -2.85 -11.01 2.58
C ILE A 64 -2.37 -9.66 3.13
N ALA A 65 -1.33 -9.66 3.97
CA ALA A 65 -0.78 -8.43 4.54
C ALA A 65 -0.26 -7.47 3.45
N TYR A 66 0.36 -8.01 2.39
CA TYR A 66 0.80 -7.22 1.24
C TYR A 66 -0.37 -6.58 0.49
N VAL A 67 -1.43 -7.34 0.18
CA VAL A 67 -2.63 -6.78 -0.47
C VAL A 67 -3.23 -5.68 0.40
N PHE A 68 -3.34 -5.93 1.71
CA PHE A 68 -3.89 -4.97 2.67
C PHE A 68 -3.07 -3.68 2.74
N ALA A 69 -1.74 -3.78 2.66
CA ALA A 69 -0.84 -2.64 2.62
C ALA A 69 -1.10 -1.74 1.40
N GLU A 70 -1.23 -2.33 0.21
CA GLU A 70 -1.51 -1.58 -1.01
C GLU A 70 -2.88 -0.86 -0.95
N PHE A 71 -3.88 -1.49 -0.32
CA PHE A 71 -5.17 -0.85 -0.05
C PHE A 71 -5.05 0.32 0.93
N ILE A 72 -4.33 0.15 2.03
CA ILE A 72 -4.10 1.21 3.02
C ILE A 72 -3.38 2.39 2.37
N LEU A 73 -2.33 2.12 1.59
CA LEU A 73 -1.58 3.16 0.90
C LEU A 73 -2.48 3.96 -0.06
N LEU A 74 -3.31 3.26 -0.83
CA LEU A 74 -4.23 3.91 -1.77
C LEU A 74 -5.22 4.82 -1.05
N ILE A 75 -5.82 4.36 0.05
CA ILE A 75 -6.75 5.15 0.84
C ILE A 75 -6.05 6.41 1.39
N LEU A 76 -4.82 6.28 1.87
CA LEU A 76 -4.04 7.43 2.36
C LEU A 76 -3.71 8.43 1.25
N ILE A 77 -3.32 7.96 0.06
CA ILE A 77 -3.08 8.81 -1.11
C ILE A 77 -4.38 9.56 -1.47
N LEU A 78 -5.50 8.85 -1.64
CA LEU A 78 -6.79 9.46 -1.98
C LEU A 78 -7.25 10.46 -0.90
N ARG A 79 -6.94 10.21 0.37
CA ARG A 79 -7.19 11.15 1.45
C ARG A 79 -6.37 12.43 1.30
N ILE A 80 -5.11 12.37 0.89
CA ILE A 80 -4.31 13.57 0.59
C ILE A 80 -4.98 14.38 -0.52
N TYR A 81 -5.39 13.72 -1.61
CA TYR A 81 -6.10 14.37 -2.70
C TYR A 81 -7.37 15.09 -2.23
N LYS A 82 -8.19 14.43 -1.41
CA LYS A 82 -9.41 15.02 -0.86
C LYS A 82 -9.14 16.19 0.09
N VAL A 83 -8.17 16.06 1.00
CA VAL A 83 -7.83 17.10 2.00
C VAL A 83 -7.25 18.34 1.33
N LYS A 84 -6.40 18.15 0.31
CA LYS A 84 -5.76 19.24 -0.43
C LYS A 84 -6.61 19.76 -1.61
N ARG A 85 -7.82 19.21 -1.81
CA ARG A 85 -8.75 19.53 -2.91
C ARG A 85 -8.08 19.51 -4.29
N LEU A 86 -7.32 18.44 -4.53
CA LEU A 86 -6.52 18.21 -5.73
C LEU A 86 -7.31 17.54 -6.86
#